data_AF-A0A2E1EEG9-F1
#
_entry.id   AF-A0A2E1EEG9-F1
#
_cell.length_a   1.000
_cell.length_b   1.000
_cell.length_c   1.000
_cell.angle_alpha   90.00
_cell.angle_beta   90.00
_cell.angle_gamma   90.00
#
_symmetry.space_group_name_H-M   'P 1'
#
loop_
_entity.id
_entity.type
_entity.pdbx_description
1 polymer ?
#
loop_
_entity_poly.entity_id
_entity_poly.type
_entity_poly.pdbx_seq_one_letter_code
_entity_poly.pdbx_strand_id
1 'polypeptide(L)'
;MGKYVLVGITYFAADGETVEHRQEFHGRVVEVDRENGLSIECAGALAGEVMHLPPDTSAFVSAQRADYKLRSTGETVTNPDALATWSVYPPSGS
;
A
#
# COMPACT_ATOMS: atom_id res chain seq x y z
N MET A 1 -12.49 7.33 -6.66
CA MET A 1 -11.62 6.69 -7.68
C MET A 1 -10.67 7.74 -8.25
N GLY A 2 -9.48 7.36 -8.70
CA GLY A 2 -8.50 8.26 -9.29
C GLY A 2 -7.59 9.01 -8.30
N LYS A 3 -7.67 8.72 -6.99
CA LYS A 3 -6.75 9.25 -5.98
C LYS A 3 -5.37 8.61 -6.13
N TYR A 4 -4.32 9.39 -5.94
CA TYR A 4 -2.95 8.92 -5.91
C TYR A 4 -2.56 8.54 -4.49
N VAL A 5 -2.08 7.31 -4.31
CA VAL A 5 -1.85 6.75 -2.98
C VAL A 5 -0.44 6.21 -2.87
N LEU A 6 0.14 6.39 -1.69
CA LEU A 6 1.37 5.73 -1.27
C LEU A 6 0.99 4.61 -0.31
N VAL A 7 1.42 3.39 -0.63
CA VAL A 7 1.09 2.18 0.12
C VAL A 7 2.33 1.65 0.81
N GLY A 8 2.21 1.37 2.11
CA GLY A 8 3.20 0.64 2.89
C GLY A 8 2.61 -0.67 3.41
N ILE A 9 3.30 -1.79 3.20
CA ILE A 9 2.91 -3.10 3.74
C ILE A 9 4.05 -3.63 4.60
N THR A 10 3.71 -4.00 5.84
CA THR A 10 4.62 -4.70 6.74
C THR A 10 4.20 -6.16 6.82
N TYR A 11 5.08 -7.07 6.44
CA TYR A 11 4.90 -8.50 6.58
C TYR A 11 5.56 -8.97 7.87
N PHE A 12 4.78 -9.63 8.71
CA PHE A 12 5.23 -10.18 9.99
C PHE A 12 5.48 -11.68 9.88
N ALA A 13 6.33 -12.21 10.76
CA ALA A 13 6.53 -13.65 10.92
C ALA A 13 5.36 -14.28 11.68
N ALA A 14 5.41 -15.60 11.85
CA ALA A 14 4.38 -16.38 12.55
C ALA A 14 4.22 -16.02 14.04
N ASP A 15 5.22 -15.38 14.64
CA ASP A 15 5.14 -14.87 16.01
C ASP A 15 4.27 -13.60 16.13
N GLY A 16 3.89 -12.98 15.00
CA GLY A 16 3.09 -11.76 14.96
C GLY A 16 3.84 -10.48 15.35
N GLU A 17 5.13 -10.56 15.67
CA GLU A 17 5.93 -9.43 16.17
C GLU A 17 7.16 -9.16 15.29
N THR A 18 7.81 -10.20 14.78
CA THR A 18 9.01 -10.07 13.96
C THR A 18 8.64 -9.57 12.57
N VAL A 19 9.23 -8.44 12.14
CA VAL A 19 9.08 -7.93 10.77
C VAL A 19 9.98 -8.74 9.84
N GLU A 20 9.40 -9.45 8.88
CA GLU A 20 10.14 -10.19 7.86
C GLU A 20 10.55 -9.28 6.69
N HIS A 21 9.61 -8.48 6.20
CA HIS A 21 9.85 -7.59 5.07
C HIS A 21 8.89 -6.40 5.07
N ARG A 22 9.32 -5.29 4.44
CA ARG A 22 8.49 -4.12 4.18
C ARG A 22 8.48 -3.81 2.70
N GLN A 23 7.29 -3.62 2.16
CA GLN A 23 7.09 -3.22 0.78
C GLN A 23 6.46 -1.83 0.76
N GLU A 24 6.99 -0.94 -0.07
CA GLU A 24 6.35 0.35 -0.34
C GLU A 24 6.21 0.49 -1.85
N PHE A 25 5.06 0.99 -2.28
CA PHE A 25 4.76 1.31 -3.68
C PHE A 25 3.76 2.44 -3.75
N HIS A 26 3.53 2.97 -4.95
CA HIS A 26 2.59 4.05 -5.15
C HIS A 26 1.89 3.92 -6.50
N GLY A 27 0.72 4.54 -6.61
CA GLY A 27 -0.07 4.43 -7.82
C GLY A 27 -1.43 5.09 -7.68
N ARG A 28 -2.27 4.84 -8.69
CA ARG A 28 -3.61 5.41 -8.75
C ARG A 28 -4.65 4.35 -8.43
N VAL A 29 -5.59 4.68 -7.56
CA VAL A 29 -6.75 3.81 -7.28
C VAL A 29 -7.64 3.78 -8.52
N VAL A 30 -7.69 2.64 -9.20
CA VAL A 30 -8.49 2.43 -10.41
C VAL A 30 -9.81 1.73 -10.12
N GLU A 31 -9.89 0.97 -9.03
CA GLU A 31 -11.10 0.27 -8.62
C GLU A 31 -11.20 0.23 -7.09
N VAL A 32 -12.43 0.32 -6.60
CA VAL A 32 -12.78 0.14 -5.18
C VAL A 32 -14.07 -0.65 -5.16
N ASP A 33 -13.98 -1.88 -4.69
CA ASP A 33 -15.11 -2.77 -4.52
C ASP A 33 -15.16 -3.28 -3.08
N ARG A 34 -16.38 -3.38 -2.53
CA ARG A 34 -16.54 -3.80 -1.13
C ARG A 34 -16.28 -5.29 -0.92
N GLU A 35 -16.44 -6.11 -1.95
CA GLU A 35 -16.23 -7.56 -1.87
C GLU A 35 -14.83 -7.93 -2.37
N ASN A 36 -14.37 -7.31 -3.45
CA ASN A 36 -13.17 -7.67 -4.19
C ASN A 36 -11.93 -6.83 -3.81
N GLY A 37 -12.09 -5.75 -3.03
CA GLY A 37 -10.97 -4.95 -2.54
C GLY A 37 -10.67 -3.70 -3.37
N LEU A 38 -9.42 -3.24 -3.29
CA LEU A 38 -8.95 -2.05 -4.00
C LEU A 38 -7.90 -2.45 -5.03
N SER A 39 -8.05 -1.96 -6.25
CA SER A 39 -7.06 -2.14 -7.31
C SER A 39 -6.30 -0.82 -7.52
N ILE A 40 -4.97 -0.91 -7.50
CA ILE A 40 -4.05 0.22 -7.72
C ILE A 40 -3.26 -0.06 -8.97
N GLU A 41 -3.39 0.81 -9.97
CA GLU A 41 -2.48 0.86 -11.10
C GLU A 41 -1.17 1.50 -10.63
N CYS A 42 -0.11 0.69 -10.57
CA CYS A 42 1.16 1.09 -10.01
C CYS A 42 1.92 2.02 -10.94
N ALA A 43 2.73 2.89 -10.34
CA ALA A 43 3.66 3.78 -11.02
C ALA A 43 5.09 3.52 -10.52
N GLY A 44 6.05 4.22 -11.14
CA GLY A 44 7.43 4.14 -10.70
C GLY A 44 8.08 2.80 -10.99
N ALA A 45 8.77 2.23 -10.00
CA ALA A 45 9.44 0.94 -10.10
C ALA A 45 8.49 -0.24 -10.44
N LEU A 46 7.20 -0.11 -10.14
CA LEU A 46 6.16 -1.11 -10.44
C LEU A 46 5.21 -0.65 -11.56
N ALA A 47 5.63 0.29 -12.41
CA ALA A 47 4.78 0.79 -13.49
C ALA A 47 4.30 -0.33 -14.44
N GLY A 48 3.00 -0.36 -14.72
CA GLY A 48 2.36 -1.39 -15.54
C GLY A 48 1.79 -2.57 -14.76
N GLU A 49 2.12 -2.68 -13.47
CA GLU A 49 1.51 -3.67 -12.57
C GLU A 49 0.21 -3.15 -11.95
N VAL A 50 -0.67 -4.08 -11.57
CA VAL A 50 -1.88 -3.78 -10.78
C VAL A 50 -1.81 -4.54 -9.46
N MET A 51 -1.81 -3.79 -8.36
CA MET A 51 -1.82 -4.36 -7.01
C MET A 51 -3.25 -4.41 -6.47
N HIS A 52 -3.64 -5.58 -5.97
CA HIS A 52 -4.93 -5.79 -5.31
C HIS A 52 -4.75 -5.82 -3.79
N LEU A 53 -5.54 -5.02 -3.10
CA LEU A 53 -5.48 -4.85 -1.66
C LEU A 53 -6.82 -5.21 -1.02
N PRO A 54 -6.82 -5.70 0.24
CA PRO A 54 -8.06 -6.01 0.95
C PRO A 54 -9.03 -4.81 0.97
N PRO A 55 -10.35 -5.04 1.02
CA PRO A 55 -11.39 -3.99 1.10
C PRO A 55 -11.42 -3.27 2.46
N ASP A 56 -10.27 -2.88 2.97
CA ASP A 56 -10.13 -2.15 4.23
C ASP A 56 -9.85 -0.68 3.96
N THR A 57 -10.92 0.11 3.96
CA THR A 57 -10.82 1.56 3.80
C THR A 57 -10.27 2.25 5.06
N SER A 58 -10.25 1.58 6.21
CA SER A 58 -9.70 2.16 7.45
C SER A 58 -8.17 2.27 7.41
N ALA A 59 -7.53 1.52 6.51
CA ALA A 59 -6.09 1.61 6.25
C ALA A 59 -5.66 2.96 5.64
N PHE A 60 -6.59 3.75 5.10
CA PHE A 60 -6.29 5.01 4.41
C PHE A 60 -6.38 6.23 5.32
N VAL A 61 -5.36 7.07 5.25
CA VAL A 61 -5.35 8.40 5.88
C VAL A 61 -5.01 9.46 4.83
N SER A 62 -5.58 10.66 4.97
CA SER A 62 -5.21 11.78 4.09
C SER A 62 -3.72 12.05 4.24
N ALA A 63 -3.02 12.16 3.11
CA ALA A 63 -1.62 12.53 3.13
C ALA A 63 -1.48 14.03 3.40
N GLN A 64 -0.39 14.40 4.08
CA GLN A 64 0.01 15.79 4.18
C GLN A 64 0.66 16.22 2.86
N ARG A 65 0.60 17.52 2.56
CA ARG A 65 1.32 18.06 1.40
C ARG A 65 2.81 18.13 1.71
N ALA A 66 3.54 17.12 1.25
CA ALA A 66 4.98 16.98 1.42
C ALA A 66 5.56 16.04 0.34
N ASP A 67 6.89 15.96 0.31
CA ASP A 67 7.61 14.92 -0.42
C ASP A 67 7.82 13.71 0.46
N TYR A 68 7.45 12.54 -0.05
CA TYR A 68 7.58 11.25 0.62
C TYR A 68 8.65 10.42 -0.09
N LYS A 69 9.73 10.10 0.62
CA LYS A 69 10.79 9.24 0.08
C LYS A 69 10.54 7.79 0.48
N LEU A 70 10.27 6.93 -0.50
CA LEU A 70 10.11 5.49 -0.30
C LEU A 70 11.48 4.89 -0.03
N ARG A 71 11.59 4.11 1.05
CA ARG A 71 12.85 3.45 1.43
C ARG A 71 13.11 2.21 0.59
N SER A 72 12.05 1.50 0.20
CA SER A 72 12.15 0.27 -0.61
C SER A 72 12.72 0.52 -2.01
N THR A 73 12.29 1.60 -2.67
CA THR A 73 12.64 1.88 -4.07
C THR A 73 13.56 3.09 -4.25
N GLY A 74 13.67 3.95 -3.23
CA GLY A 74 14.41 5.21 -3.31
C GLY A 74 13.67 6.34 -4.01
N GLU A 75 12.44 6.09 -4.48
CA GLU A 75 11.60 7.05 -5.20
C GLU A 75 11.06 8.15 -4.28
N THR A 76 10.80 9.32 -4.86
CA THR A 76 10.13 10.43 -4.15
C THR A 76 8.75 10.66 -4.75
N VAL A 77 7.72 10.57 -3.92
CA VAL A 77 6.33 10.87 -4.26
C VAL A 77 5.95 12.21 -3.66
N THR A 78 5.63 13.18 -4.51
CA THR A 78 5.24 14.53 -4.08
C THR A 78 3.73 14.66 -3.95
N ASN A 79 3.25 15.11 -2.80
CA ASN A 79 1.85 15.42 -2.52
C ASN A 79 0.85 14.32 -2.95
N PRO A 80 0.99 13.06 -2.47
CA PRO A 80 -0.05 12.05 -2.69
C PRO A 80 -1.37 12.51 -2.05
N ASP A 81 -2.50 11.92 -2.45
CA ASP A 81 -3.80 12.20 -1.85
C ASP A 81 -3.98 11.48 -0.51
N ALA A 82 -3.45 10.26 -0.41
CA ALA A 82 -3.57 9.44 0.80
C ALA A 82 -2.35 8.54 1.00
N LEU A 83 -2.13 8.19 2.26
CA LEU A 83 -1.22 7.12 2.67
C LEU A 83 -2.09 5.93 3.09
N ALA A 84 -1.63 4.72 2.80
CA ALA A 84 -2.32 3.51 3.19
C ALA A 84 -1.35 2.47 3.73
N THR A 85 -1.69 1.87 4.87
CA THR A 85 -0.80 0.94 5.57
C THR A 85 -1.49 -0.37 5.90
N TRP A 86 -0.86 -1.48 5.55
CA TRP A 86 -1.31 -2.82 5.95
C TRP A 86 -0.25 -3.54 6.78
N SER A 87 -0.74 -4.32 7.75
CA SER A 87 0.02 -5.35 8.44
C SER A 87 -0.47 -6.70 7.96
N VAL A 88 0.41 -7.48 7.35
CA VAL A 88 0.11 -8.82 6.86
C VAL A 88 0.77 -9.83 7.79
N TYR A 89 -0.04 -10.76 8.27
CA TYR A 89 0.37 -11.87 9.12
C TYR A 89 0.23 -13.17 8.33
N PRO A 90 1.11 -14.16 8.55
CA PRO A 90 0.95 -15.47 7.94
C PRO A 90 -0.36 -16.10 8.43
N PRO A 91 -0.94 -17.04 7.65
CA PRO A 91 -2.11 -17.75 8.10
C PRO A 91 -1.83 -18.41 9.44
N SER A 92 -2.65 -18.10 10.44
CA SER A 92 -2.63 -18.81 11.71
C SER A 92 -2.96 -20.27 11.38
N GLY A 93 -1.99 -21.17 11.56
CA GLY A 93 -2.18 -22.59 11.25
C GLY A 93 -3.46 -23.10 11.91
N SER A 94 -4.34 -23.69 11.10
CA SER A 94 -5.56 -24.38 11.54
C SER A 94 -5.26 -25.65 12.33
#